data_AF-A0A2H0ZFW6-F1
#
_entry.id   AF-A0A2H0ZFW6-F1
#
_cell.length_a   1.000
_cell.length_b   1.000
_cell.length_c   1.000
_cell.angle_alpha   90.00
_cell.angle_beta   90.00
_cell.angle_gamma   90.00
#
_symmetry.space_group_name_H-M   'P 1'
#
loop_
_entity.id
_entity.type
_entity.pdbx_description
1 polymer ?
#
loop_
_entity_poly.entity_id
_entity_poly.type
_entity_poly.pdbx_seq_one_letter_code
_entity_poly.pdbx_strand_id
1 'polypeptide(L)'
;MSENIDQSSFASILEGVRKMRESYDTSPSASKEVEQPQQSKIPAASPVPREQSTAKDVAVSSRNSLDTTAQIQPPGQAQPPKNRHRPNRPVGSRRVRESVQTYTSVQVAHSQKGNPLLESPSMKLTPWTYNGQILSDYYINATLQVIFLSLKYHKLRPEYVWRRIEKMKGGSSIVEERQDNDEVLRVLLVVVDIDSPQDAIRSLSAICVRHDLSIVVAWSFEEAGNYIAYFKQNEMARSKVDSSIQGLKKEDYNSTIVSSLTTVRAVNKTDVANLLANCKSFKSIVTMATETDGLSHIQGLGERKLLNLRAAFAEPFIFNKDYEAGNA
;
A
#
# COMPACT_ATOMS: atom_id res chain seq x y z
N MET A 1 -9.09 -70.12 21.85
CA MET A 1 -9.12 -69.43 20.55
C MET A 1 -8.95 -67.95 20.84
N SER A 2 -7.75 -67.44 20.63
CA SER A 2 -7.36 -66.06 20.94
C SER A 2 -7.59 -65.20 19.69
N GLU A 3 -8.61 -64.33 19.73
CA GLU A 3 -8.85 -63.33 18.69
C GLU A 3 -7.76 -62.26 18.74
N ASN A 4 -7.11 -62.06 17.60
CA ASN A 4 -6.07 -61.06 17.40
C ASN A 4 -6.77 -59.71 17.22
N ILE A 5 -6.75 -58.86 18.25
CA ILE A 5 -7.39 -57.53 18.20
C ILE A 5 -6.48 -56.61 17.39
N ASP A 6 -6.91 -56.32 16.17
CA ASP A 6 -6.21 -55.45 15.25
C ASP A 6 -6.31 -53.99 15.73
N GLN A 7 -5.17 -53.40 16.11
CA GLN A 7 -5.09 -52.07 16.73
C GLN A 7 -5.45 -50.92 15.77
N SER A 8 -5.64 -51.20 14.48
CA SER A 8 -6.12 -50.25 13.46
C SER A 8 -7.62 -50.34 13.16
N SER A 9 -8.37 -51.20 13.86
CA SER A 9 -9.81 -51.31 13.64
C SER A 9 -10.58 -50.11 14.21
N PHE A 10 -11.53 -49.59 13.43
CA PHE A 10 -12.35 -48.41 13.77
C PHE A 10 -13.12 -48.59 15.10
N ALA A 11 -13.44 -49.84 15.46
CA ALA A 11 -14.07 -50.18 16.74
C ALA A 11 -13.15 -49.91 17.94
N SER A 12 -11.86 -50.22 17.85
CA SER A 12 -10.87 -49.94 18.90
C SER A 12 -10.65 -48.43 19.11
N ILE A 13 -10.74 -47.66 18.02
CA ILE A 13 -10.63 -46.19 18.07
C ILE A 13 -11.85 -45.58 18.77
N LEU A 14 -13.06 -46.03 18.44
CA LEU A 14 -14.29 -45.57 19.09
C LEU A 14 -14.34 -45.90 20.58
N GLU A 15 -13.87 -47.09 20.97
CA GLU A 15 -13.79 -47.50 22.38
C GLU A 15 -12.77 -46.66 23.16
N GLY A 16 -11.62 -46.35 22.54
CA GLY A 16 -10.59 -45.48 23.12
C GLY A 16 -11.09 -44.03 23.35
N VAL A 17 -11.86 -43.49 22.41
CA VAL A 17 -12.45 -42.15 22.52
C VAL A 17 -13.54 -42.10 23.60
N ARG A 18 -14.35 -43.16 23.75
CA ARG A 18 -15.34 -43.27 24.83
C ARG A 18 -14.66 -43.25 26.20
N LYS A 19 -13.58 -44.03 26.36
CA LYS A 19 -12.84 -44.13 27.62
C LYS A 19 -12.17 -42.81 28.04
N MET A 20 -11.69 -42.01 27.08
CA MET A 20 -11.15 -40.67 27.35
C MET A 20 -12.21 -39.65 27.78
N ARG A 21 -13.47 -39.79 27.32
CA ARG A 21 -14.56 -38.93 27.80
C ARG A 21 -14.96 -39.26 29.23
N GLU A 22 -15.03 -40.54 29.58
CA GLU A 22 -15.41 -40.97 30.94
C GLU A 22 -14.38 -40.55 32.01
N SER A 23 -13.09 -40.47 31.65
CA SER A 23 -12.06 -39.98 32.57
C SER A 23 -12.11 -38.48 32.86
N TYR A 24 -12.80 -37.69 32.02
CA TYR A 24 -13.01 -36.26 32.28
C TYR A 24 -14.20 -36.01 33.22
N ASP A 25 -15.20 -36.90 33.23
CA ASP A 25 -16.42 -36.75 34.04
C ASP A 25 -16.30 -37.33 35.45
N THR A 26 -15.19 -38.01 35.78
CA THR A 26 -15.00 -38.66 37.10
C THR A 26 -13.75 -38.17 37.82
N SER A 27 -13.81 -36.96 38.40
CA SER A 27 -12.94 -36.55 39.53
C SER A 27 -13.65 -35.52 40.42
N PRO A 28 -13.84 -35.79 41.73
CA PRO A 28 -14.52 -34.90 42.66
C PRO A 28 -13.61 -33.81 43.25
N SER A 29 -14.23 -32.69 43.61
CA SER A 29 -13.67 -31.41 44.07
C SER A 29 -12.69 -31.44 45.26
N ALA A 30 -11.76 -30.47 45.29
CA ALA A 30 -11.23 -29.89 46.53
C ALA A 30 -11.14 -28.36 46.42
N SER A 31 -11.79 -27.70 47.37
CA SER A 31 -12.05 -26.27 47.53
C SER A 31 -10.87 -25.48 48.10
N LYS A 32 -10.80 -24.17 47.78
CA LYS A 32 -10.38 -23.08 48.69
C LYS A 32 -10.94 -21.74 48.21
N GLU A 33 -11.66 -21.08 49.12
CA GLU A 33 -12.35 -19.78 48.99
C GLU A 33 -11.39 -18.60 48.82
N VAL A 34 -11.80 -17.53 48.11
CA VAL A 34 -11.71 -16.11 48.55
C VAL A 34 -12.74 -15.23 47.79
N GLU A 35 -13.57 -14.54 48.59
CA GLU A 35 -14.37 -13.30 48.45
C GLU A 35 -14.83 -12.67 47.11
N GLN A 36 -16.11 -12.27 47.11
CA GLN A 36 -16.76 -11.29 46.21
C GLN A 36 -16.59 -9.85 46.75
N PRO A 37 -16.72 -8.84 45.85
CA PRO A 37 -17.79 -7.87 46.07
C PRO A 37 -18.64 -7.52 44.82
N GLN A 38 -19.95 -7.62 45.02
CA GLN A 38 -21.11 -6.82 44.54
C GLN A 38 -21.15 -6.10 43.17
N GLN A 39 -22.18 -6.51 42.40
CA GLN A 39 -23.21 -5.72 41.69
C GLN A 39 -22.85 -4.74 40.56
N SER A 40 -23.34 -5.03 39.34
CA SER A 40 -24.38 -4.21 38.69
C SER A 40 -25.11 -4.99 37.58
N LYS A 41 -26.44 -4.96 37.64
CA LYS A 41 -27.40 -5.48 36.63
C LYS A 41 -27.69 -4.38 35.60
N ILE A 42 -27.93 -4.74 34.34
CA ILE A 42 -28.91 -4.15 33.38
C ILE A 42 -28.97 -5.06 32.12
N PRO A 43 -30.12 -5.14 31.42
CA PRO A 43 -30.68 -6.42 30.98
C PRO A 43 -30.62 -6.71 29.47
N ALA A 44 -30.94 -7.98 29.16
CA ALA A 44 -31.13 -8.56 27.85
C ALA A 44 -32.26 -7.91 27.04
N ALA A 45 -32.06 -7.78 25.73
CA ALA A 45 -33.06 -7.38 24.75
C ALA A 45 -33.47 -8.58 23.87
N SER A 46 -34.78 -8.74 23.70
CA SER A 46 -35.44 -9.73 22.86
C SER A 46 -35.26 -9.46 21.35
N PRO A 47 -35.33 -10.49 20.47
CA PRO A 47 -35.25 -10.31 19.03
C PRO A 47 -36.64 -10.08 18.40
N VAL A 48 -36.70 -9.22 17.38
CA VAL A 48 -37.87 -8.93 16.52
C VAL A 48 -37.42 -9.00 15.05
N PRO A 49 -38.27 -9.44 14.10
CA PRO A 49 -37.88 -10.34 13.01
C PRO A 49 -37.46 -9.65 11.69
N ARG A 50 -36.77 -10.44 10.87
CA ARG A 50 -36.21 -10.08 9.57
C ARG A 50 -37.22 -10.37 8.46
N GLU A 51 -37.67 -9.32 7.76
CA GLU A 51 -38.51 -9.44 6.57
C GLU A 51 -37.74 -9.98 5.36
N GLN A 52 -38.46 -10.78 4.59
CA GLN A 52 -38.06 -11.43 3.34
C GLN A 52 -38.30 -10.48 2.17
N SER A 53 -37.35 -10.39 1.23
CA SER A 53 -37.63 -9.91 -0.12
C SER A 53 -37.07 -10.90 -1.13
N THR A 54 -37.99 -11.48 -1.90
CA THR A 54 -37.84 -12.47 -2.96
C THR A 54 -37.29 -11.81 -4.23
N ALA A 55 -36.23 -12.38 -4.81
CA ALA A 55 -35.83 -12.10 -6.19
C ALA A 55 -36.28 -13.27 -7.06
N LYS A 56 -37.13 -12.98 -8.05
CA LYS A 56 -37.58 -13.93 -9.08
C LYS A 56 -36.70 -13.80 -10.32
N ASP A 57 -36.41 -14.96 -10.90
CA ASP A 57 -35.78 -15.20 -12.19
C ASP A 57 -36.48 -14.49 -13.36
N VAL A 58 -35.69 -13.99 -14.31
CA VAL A 58 -36.02 -14.04 -15.75
C VAL A 58 -34.74 -14.33 -16.53
N ALA A 59 -34.70 -15.52 -17.15
CA ALA A 59 -33.77 -15.90 -18.20
C ALA A 59 -34.44 -15.69 -19.56
N VAL A 60 -33.73 -15.15 -20.58
CA VAL A 60 -33.92 -15.49 -22.00
C VAL A 60 -32.63 -15.22 -22.82
N SER A 61 -32.03 -16.31 -23.27
CA SER A 61 -31.50 -16.67 -24.60
C SER A 61 -30.75 -15.69 -25.53
N SER A 62 -29.53 -16.15 -25.85
CA SER A 62 -28.76 -16.19 -27.11
C SER A 62 -29.42 -15.74 -28.43
N ARG A 63 -28.64 -15.01 -29.26
CA ARG A 63 -28.45 -15.27 -30.70
C ARG A 63 -27.29 -14.44 -31.29
N ASN A 64 -26.35 -15.15 -31.93
CA ASN A 64 -25.34 -14.63 -32.85
C ASN A 64 -26.01 -14.11 -34.14
N SER A 65 -25.42 -13.10 -34.80
CA SER A 65 -24.69 -13.27 -36.09
C SER A 65 -24.62 -11.98 -36.94
N LEU A 66 -23.50 -11.92 -37.70
CA LEU A 66 -23.24 -11.28 -39.00
C LEU A 66 -22.30 -10.06 -39.04
N ASP A 67 -21.15 -10.36 -39.67
CA ASP A 67 -20.15 -9.51 -40.30
C ASP A 67 -20.73 -8.40 -41.19
N THR A 68 -20.03 -7.26 -41.25
CA THR A 68 -19.78 -6.56 -42.51
C THR A 68 -18.47 -5.78 -42.41
N THR A 69 -17.47 -6.30 -43.11
CA THR A 69 -16.16 -5.71 -43.39
C THR A 69 -16.31 -4.58 -44.40
N ALA A 70 -15.80 -3.39 -44.09
CA ALA A 70 -15.57 -2.34 -45.09
C ALA A 70 -14.13 -1.82 -44.99
N GLN A 71 -13.31 -2.32 -45.91
CA GLN A 71 -11.97 -1.81 -46.22
C GLN A 71 -12.09 -0.43 -46.89
N ILE A 72 -11.23 0.51 -46.49
CA ILE A 72 -10.95 1.73 -47.25
C ILE A 72 -9.44 1.78 -47.48
N GLN A 73 -9.03 1.59 -48.73
CA GLN A 73 -7.68 1.89 -49.23
C GLN A 73 -7.57 3.38 -49.60
N PRO A 74 -6.43 4.04 -49.38
CA PRO A 74 -6.19 5.41 -49.82
C PRO A 74 -5.64 5.47 -51.26
N PRO A 75 -5.95 6.53 -52.04
CA PRO A 75 -5.35 6.73 -53.36
C PRO A 75 -4.08 7.59 -53.31
N GLY A 76 -3.16 7.29 -54.24
CA GLY A 76 -2.45 8.32 -55.01
C GLY A 76 -1.10 8.81 -54.49
N GLN A 77 -0.04 8.31 -55.11
CA GLN A 77 1.36 8.76 -54.98
C GLN A 77 1.57 10.16 -55.58
N ALA A 78 2.30 11.03 -54.87
CA ALA A 78 3.00 12.18 -55.45
C ALA A 78 4.45 12.19 -54.95
N GLN A 79 5.41 12.18 -55.87
CA GLN A 79 6.86 12.19 -55.59
C GLN A 79 7.35 13.61 -55.23
N PRO A 80 8.33 13.77 -54.32
CA PRO A 80 8.89 15.07 -53.97
C PRO A 80 10.07 15.49 -54.88
N PRO A 81 10.35 16.79 -55.04
CA PRO A 81 11.51 17.26 -55.77
C PRO A 81 12.80 17.10 -54.94
N LYS A 82 13.89 16.77 -55.64
CA LYS A 82 15.25 16.72 -55.11
C LYS A 82 15.76 18.15 -54.86
N ASN A 83 16.16 18.51 -53.64
CA ASN A 83 17.45 19.20 -53.41
C ASN A 83 17.86 19.42 -51.94
N ARG A 84 19.17 19.18 -51.75
CA ARG A 84 20.17 19.80 -50.87
C ARG A 84 20.11 19.64 -49.33
N HIS A 85 21.10 18.87 -48.89
CA HIS A 85 21.81 18.86 -47.61
C HIS A 85 21.45 19.92 -46.57
N ARG A 86 20.92 19.45 -45.44
CA ARG A 86 21.04 20.08 -44.13
C ARG A 86 21.37 18.97 -43.12
N PRO A 87 22.38 19.14 -42.25
CA PRO A 87 22.79 18.06 -41.35
C PRO A 87 21.70 17.78 -40.31
N ASN A 88 21.31 16.52 -40.21
CA ASN A 88 20.35 15.98 -39.26
C ASN A 88 20.82 16.23 -37.83
N ARG A 89 20.11 17.09 -37.11
CA ARG A 89 20.07 17.10 -35.65
C ARG A 89 19.18 15.92 -35.24
N PRO A 90 19.63 14.96 -34.41
CA PRO A 90 18.77 13.86 -34.01
C PRO A 90 17.64 14.41 -33.14
N VAL A 91 16.45 14.50 -33.72
CA VAL A 91 15.20 14.70 -33.00
C VAL A 91 14.97 13.45 -32.17
N GLY A 92 14.67 13.67 -30.89
CA GLY A 92 14.72 12.69 -29.81
C GLY A 92 14.33 11.28 -30.21
N SER A 93 15.25 10.35 -29.95
CA SER A 93 14.94 8.94 -29.79
C SER A 93 13.69 8.85 -28.91
N ARG A 94 12.59 8.39 -29.51
CA ARG A 94 11.47 7.82 -28.80
C ARG A 94 12.09 6.67 -28.01
N ARG A 95 12.41 6.92 -26.72
CA ARG A 95 12.95 5.89 -25.81
C ARG A 95 12.02 4.69 -25.95
N VAL A 96 12.47 3.68 -26.67
CA VAL A 96 11.89 2.35 -26.64
C VAL A 96 11.95 1.99 -25.17
N ARG A 97 10.79 1.89 -24.52
CA ARG A 97 10.72 1.37 -23.16
C ARG A 97 11.35 -0.02 -23.26
N GLU A 98 12.56 -0.20 -22.75
CA GLU A 98 13.12 -1.52 -22.58
C GLU A 98 12.10 -2.31 -21.77
N SER A 99 11.58 -3.38 -22.36
CA SER A 99 10.69 -4.29 -21.67
C SER A 99 11.49 -4.88 -20.52
N VAL A 100 11.25 -4.42 -19.30
CA VAL A 100 11.88 -4.96 -18.11
C VAL A 100 11.59 -6.46 -18.09
N GLN A 101 12.65 -7.27 -18.14
CA GLN A 101 12.51 -8.72 -18.07
C GLN A 101 11.94 -9.10 -16.70
N THR A 102 10.71 -9.59 -16.69
CA THR A 102 10.00 -10.06 -15.50
C THR A 102 9.92 -11.57 -15.51
N TYR A 103 10.29 -12.22 -14.41
CA TYR A 103 10.03 -13.64 -14.21
C TYR A 103 8.57 -13.85 -13.83
N THR A 104 8.00 -15.02 -14.08
CA THR A 104 6.65 -15.37 -13.57
C THR A 104 6.69 -15.71 -12.08
N SER A 105 7.81 -16.23 -11.60
CA SER A 105 8.06 -16.60 -10.21
C SER A 105 9.26 -15.84 -9.61
N VAL A 106 9.26 -15.64 -8.30
CA VAL A 106 10.42 -15.14 -7.55
C VAL A 106 11.55 -16.15 -7.63
N GLN A 107 12.74 -15.72 -8.03
CA GLN A 107 13.92 -16.59 -8.06
C GLN A 107 14.61 -16.54 -6.70
N VAL A 108 14.77 -17.70 -6.07
CA VAL A 108 15.29 -17.83 -4.70
C VAL A 108 16.67 -18.48 -4.74
N ALA A 109 17.64 -17.92 -4.03
CA ALA A 109 18.98 -18.49 -3.99
C ALA A 109 18.97 -19.82 -3.23
N HIS A 110 19.80 -20.77 -3.64
CA HIS A 110 19.92 -22.05 -2.94
C HIS A 110 20.41 -21.89 -1.49
N SER A 111 21.12 -20.81 -1.18
CA SER A 111 21.52 -20.45 0.19
C SER A 111 20.35 -20.13 1.11
N GLN A 112 19.17 -19.85 0.57
CA GLN A 112 17.95 -19.56 1.33
C GLN A 112 17.10 -20.80 1.60
N LYS A 113 17.60 -22.00 1.26
CA LYS A 113 16.91 -23.25 1.58
C LYS A 113 16.76 -23.39 3.09
N GLY A 114 15.53 -23.63 3.55
CA GLY A 114 15.20 -23.75 4.97
C GLY A 114 15.00 -22.42 5.69
N ASN A 115 14.98 -21.29 4.99
CA ASN A 115 14.61 -20.01 5.58
C ASN A 115 13.11 -20.00 5.94
N PRO A 116 12.73 -19.75 7.21
CA PRO A 116 11.33 -19.75 7.65
C PRO A 116 10.43 -18.78 6.88
N LEU A 117 10.99 -17.74 6.27
CA LEU A 117 10.21 -16.78 5.49
C LEU A 117 9.54 -17.42 4.25
N LEU A 118 10.12 -18.51 3.73
CA LEU A 118 9.53 -19.26 2.61
C LEU A 118 8.26 -20.01 3.03
N GLU A 119 8.09 -20.25 4.32
CA GLU A 119 6.92 -20.94 4.89
C GLU A 119 5.78 -19.97 5.24
N SER A 120 6.00 -18.66 5.09
CA SER A 120 4.97 -17.66 5.40
C SER A 120 3.74 -17.82 4.49
N PRO A 121 2.53 -17.47 4.95
CA PRO A 121 1.30 -17.62 4.17
C PRO A 121 1.35 -16.88 2.82
N SER A 122 1.82 -15.63 2.81
CA SER A 122 1.92 -14.85 1.56
C SER A 122 2.99 -15.37 0.61
N MET A 123 4.10 -15.90 1.15
CA MET A 123 5.16 -16.46 0.31
C MET A 123 4.75 -17.80 -0.30
N LYS A 124 3.96 -18.62 0.42
CA LYS A 124 3.36 -19.86 -0.12
C LYS A 124 2.40 -19.60 -1.28
N LEU A 125 1.68 -18.47 -1.26
CA LEU A 125 0.77 -18.08 -2.33
C LEU A 125 1.51 -17.47 -3.54
N THR A 126 2.72 -16.96 -3.32
CA THR A 126 3.54 -16.33 -4.37
C THR A 126 4.39 -17.39 -5.07
N PRO A 127 4.31 -17.55 -6.41
CA PRO A 127 5.14 -18.52 -7.11
C PRO A 127 6.63 -18.20 -6.93
N TRP A 128 7.42 -19.18 -6.53
CA TRP A 128 8.87 -19.05 -6.39
C TRP A 128 9.62 -20.33 -6.77
N THR A 129 10.85 -20.20 -7.25
CA THR A 129 11.70 -21.32 -7.71
C THR A 129 13.15 -21.11 -7.29
N TYR A 130 13.87 -22.18 -6.95
CA TYR A 130 15.29 -22.07 -6.66
C TYR A 130 16.12 -21.82 -7.91
N ASN A 131 17.09 -20.90 -7.83
CA ASN A 131 18.05 -20.59 -8.88
C ASN A 131 19.45 -20.45 -8.27
N GLY A 132 20.44 -21.14 -8.83
CA GLY A 132 21.83 -21.12 -8.34
C GLY A 132 22.70 -20.04 -8.99
N GLN A 133 22.22 -19.39 -10.04
CA GLN A 133 22.96 -18.40 -10.83
C GLN A 133 22.73 -16.96 -10.35
N ILE A 134 21.74 -16.74 -9.49
CA ILE A 134 21.45 -15.41 -8.95
C ILE A 134 22.45 -15.03 -7.85
N LEU A 135 22.84 -13.75 -7.84
CA LEU A 135 23.72 -13.22 -6.80
C LEU A 135 22.96 -12.78 -5.54
N SER A 136 21.75 -12.26 -5.68
CA SER A 136 20.88 -11.86 -4.56
C SER A 136 20.24 -13.06 -3.87
N ASP A 137 19.64 -12.86 -2.69
CA ASP A 137 18.93 -13.94 -1.99
C ASP A 137 17.55 -14.20 -2.57
N TYR A 138 16.85 -13.12 -2.91
CA TYR A 138 15.56 -13.15 -3.60
C TYR A 138 15.61 -12.17 -4.77
N TYR A 139 15.47 -12.70 -5.97
CA TYR A 139 15.45 -11.94 -7.20
C TYR A 139 14.01 -11.86 -7.69
N ILE A 140 13.52 -10.63 -7.86
CA ILE A 140 12.15 -10.38 -8.31
C ILE A 140 12.13 -10.12 -9.81
N ASN A 141 12.88 -9.12 -10.26
CA ASN A 141 13.02 -8.74 -11.66
C ASN A 141 14.40 -8.09 -11.89
N ALA A 142 14.69 -7.72 -13.15
CA ALA A 142 15.95 -7.05 -13.52
C ALA A 142 16.15 -5.66 -12.90
N THR A 143 15.17 -5.13 -12.14
CA THR A 143 15.23 -3.80 -11.52
C THR A 143 15.12 -3.84 -9.98
N LEU A 144 14.84 -5.01 -9.40
CA LEU A 144 14.55 -5.18 -7.98
C LEU A 144 15.16 -6.50 -7.48
N GLN A 145 16.16 -6.35 -6.63
CA GLN A 145 16.89 -7.45 -6.02
C GLN A 145 16.88 -7.30 -4.50
N VAL A 146 16.72 -8.41 -3.79
CA VAL A 146 16.63 -8.42 -2.33
C VAL A 146 17.74 -9.29 -1.74
N ILE A 147 18.45 -8.71 -0.77
CA ILE A 147 19.42 -9.39 0.08
C ILE A 147 18.75 -9.63 1.42
N PHE A 148 18.87 -10.83 1.98
CA PHE A 148 18.28 -11.18 3.25
C PHE A 148 19.32 -11.23 4.35
N LEU A 149 18.98 -10.67 5.52
CA LEU A 149 19.85 -10.68 6.70
C LEU A 149 19.03 -10.81 7.98
N SER A 150 19.35 -11.80 8.83
CA SER A 150 18.89 -11.84 10.22
C SER A 150 19.85 -11.03 11.09
N LEU A 151 19.34 -10.27 12.06
CA LEU A 151 20.18 -9.52 12.99
C LEU A 151 20.98 -10.42 13.93
N LYS A 152 20.42 -11.56 14.33
CA LYS A 152 21.11 -12.61 15.09
C LYS A 152 22.31 -13.13 14.30
N TYR A 153 22.15 -13.37 13.01
CA TYR A 153 23.27 -13.78 12.15
C TYR A 153 24.28 -12.64 11.94
N HIS A 154 23.82 -11.40 11.77
CA HIS A 154 24.70 -10.23 11.63
C HIS A 154 25.60 -10.04 12.85
N LYS A 155 25.09 -10.26 14.07
CA LYS A 155 25.90 -10.24 15.30
C LYS A 155 27.00 -11.30 15.30
N LEU A 156 26.72 -12.47 14.75
CA LEU A 156 27.69 -13.56 14.67
C LEU A 156 28.75 -13.34 13.58
N ARG A 157 28.35 -12.80 12.42
CA ARG A 157 29.18 -12.63 11.21
C ARG A 157 28.96 -11.25 10.58
N PRO A 158 29.45 -10.16 11.18
CA PRO A 158 29.23 -8.80 10.66
C PRO A 158 29.83 -8.58 9.27
N GLU A 159 30.90 -9.29 8.91
CA GLU A 159 31.57 -9.21 7.61
C GLU A 159 30.78 -9.86 6.47
N TYR A 160 29.73 -10.62 6.78
CA TYR A 160 28.89 -11.26 5.77
C TYR A 160 28.20 -10.25 4.86
N VAL A 161 27.59 -9.19 5.44
CA VAL A 161 26.83 -8.20 4.66
C VAL A 161 27.74 -7.45 3.67
N TRP A 162 28.95 -7.11 4.10
CA TRP A 162 29.95 -6.47 3.24
C TRP A 162 30.30 -7.36 2.04
N ARG A 163 30.63 -8.63 2.30
CA ARG A 163 30.94 -9.59 1.23
C ARG A 163 29.78 -9.83 0.28
N ARG A 164 28.52 -9.77 0.75
CA ARG A 164 27.34 -9.88 -0.12
C ARG A 164 27.20 -8.64 -1.00
N ILE A 165 27.33 -7.45 -0.43
CA ILE A 165 27.24 -6.18 -1.18
C ILE A 165 28.36 -6.09 -2.22
N GLU A 166 29.60 -6.45 -1.87
CA GLU A 166 30.74 -6.40 -2.77
C GLU A 166 30.60 -7.36 -3.97
N LYS A 167 30.03 -8.56 -3.75
CA LYS A 167 29.69 -9.48 -4.84
C LYS A 167 28.70 -8.89 -5.83
N MET A 168 27.80 -8.03 -5.39
CA MET A 168 26.78 -7.39 -6.24
C MET A 168 27.29 -6.12 -6.95
N LYS A 169 28.29 -5.45 -6.40
CA LYS A 169 28.91 -4.25 -7.00
C LYS A 169 29.62 -4.52 -8.34
N GLY A 170 29.78 -5.77 -8.75
CA GLY A 170 30.40 -6.17 -10.00
C GLY A 170 29.53 -6.06 -11.26
N GLY A 171 28.23 -5.76 -11.15
CA GLY A 171 27.32 -5.65 -12.30
C GLY A 171 26.57 -6.94 -12.67
N SER A 172 25.31 -6.73 -13.07
CA SER A 172 24.18 -7.65 -13.27
C SER A 172 23.81 -8.58 -12.11
N SER A 173 22.50 -8.65 -11.95
CA SER A 173 21.69 -9.63 -11.26
C SER A 173 22.12 -11.10 -11.49
N ILE A 174 22.76 -11.37 -12.63
CA ILE A 174 23.24 -12.67 -13.11
C ILE A 174 24.74 -12.54 -13.43
N VAL A 175 25.52 -13.56 -13.09
CA VAL A 175 27.00 -13.60 -13.09
C VAL A 175 27.68 -13.11 -14.38
N GLU A 176 26.98 -13.03 -15.52
CA GLU A 176 27.60 -12.88 -16.84
C GLU A 176 27.53 -11.48 -17.46
N GLU A 177 26.77 -10.51 -16.91
CA GLU A 177 26.56 -9.20 -17.58
C GLU A 177 26.98 -7.99 -16.74
N ARG A 178 28.28 -7.70 -16.64
CA ARG A 178 28.73 -6.50 -15.92
C ARG A 178 28.38 -5.22 -16.69
N GLN A 179 27.32 -4.51 -16.28
CA GLN A 179 27.06 -3.14 -16.70
C GLN A 179 27.47 -2.15 -15.60
N ASP A 180 28.33 -1.19 -15.96
CA ASP A 180 28.90 -0.17 -15.06
C ASP A 180 27.86 0.85 -14.53
N ASN A 181 26.60 0.82 -15.00
CA ASN A 181 25.53 1.73 -14.57
C ASN A 181 24.18 0.99 -14.51
N ASP A 182 24.08 0.03 -13.60
CA ASP A 182 22.84 -0.72 -13.38
C ASP A 182 21.88 0.06 -12.46
N GLU A 183 20.71 0.48 -12.98
CA GLU A 183 19.64 1.19 -12.26
C GLU A 183 18.81 0.28 -11.32
N VAL A 184 19.33 -0.88 -10.94
CA VAL A 184 18.68 -1.81 -10.02
C VAL A 184 18.52 -1.21 -8.62
N LEU A 185 17.28 -1.26 -8.14
CA LEU A 185 16.95 -1.10 -6.73
C LEU A 185 17.39 -2.35 -5.94
N ARG A 186 18.37 -2.18 -5.06
CA ARG A 186 18.84 -3.21 -4.15
C ARG A 186 18.24 -2.98 -2.77
N VAL A 187 17.50 -3.97 -2.27
CA VAL A 187 16.87 -3.92 -0.96
C VAL A 187 17.60 -4.85 0.00
N LEU A 188 18.08 -4.32 1.12
CA LEU A 188 18.51 -5.12 2.26
C LEU A 188 17.29 -5.36 3.17
N LEU A 189 16.72 -6.57 3.09
CA LEU A 189 15.64 -7.02 3.95
C LEU A 189 16.22 -7.61 5.23
N VAL A 190 15.97 -6.93 6.35
CA VAL A 190 16.51 -7.26 7.67
C VAL A 190 15.41 -7.80 8.56
N VAL A 191 15.60 -9.00 9.13
CA VAL A 191 14.71 -9.55 10.16
C VAL A 191 15.27 -9.27 11.55
N VAL A 192 14.42 -8.71 12.41
CA VAL A 192 14.71 -8.45 13.82
C VAL A 192 14.39 -9.70 14.64
N ASP A 193 15.44 -10.43 15.02
CA ASP A 193 15.38 -11.65 15.83
C ASP A 193 16.31 -11.58 17.06
N ILE A 194 16.49 -10.36 17.59
CA ILE A 194 17.29 -10.03 18.78
C ILE A 194 16.57 -8.97 19.62
N ASP A 195 16.83 -8.94 20.93
CA ASP A 195 16.15 -8.01 21.86
C ASP A 195 16.61 -6.55 21.72
N SER A 196 17.87 -6.32 21.37
CA SER A 196 18.47 -4.98 21.25
C SER A 196 18.96 -4.72 19.82
N PRO A 197 18.06 -4.33 18.89
CA PRO A 197 18.40 -4.18 17.47
C PRO A 197 18.93 -2.79 17.08
N GLN A 198 18.80 -1.79 17.95
CA GLN A 198 19.02 -0.36 17.63
C GLN A 198 20.41 -0.09 17.02
N ASP A 199 21.48 -0.54 17.67
CA ASP A 199 22.84 -0.30 17.18
C ASP A 199 23.15 -1.06 15.89
N ALA A 200 22.63 -2.29 15.76
CA ALA A 200 22.83 -3.11 14.57
C ALA A 200 22.12 -2.48 13.36
N ILE A 201 20.86 -2.05 13.53
CA ILE A 201 20.11 -1.36 12.47
C ILE A 201 20.81 -0.04 12.11
N ARG A 202 21.24 0.76 13.09
CA ARG A 202 21.95 2.02 12.84
C ARG A 202 23.22 1.82 12.02
N SER A 203 24.03 0.81 12.37
CA SER A 203 25.22 0.43 11.62
C SER A 203 24.89 -0.01 10.19
N LEU A 204 23.89 -0.89 10.04
CA LEU A 204 23.45 -1.37 8.73
C LEU A 204 22.87 -0.25 7.86
N SER A 205 22.11 0.68 8.42
CA SER A 205 21.60 1.86 7.70
C SER A 205 22.75 2.71 7.13
N ALA A 206 23.82 2.91 7.90
CA ALA A 206 24.99 3.64 7.41
C ALA A 206 25.70 2.90 6.26
N ILE A 207 25.75 1.56 6.31
CA ILE A 207 26.28 0.72 5.22
C ILE A 207 25.39 0.85 3.97
N CYS A 208 24.06 0.78 4.14
CA CYS A 208 23.10 0.89 3.05
C CYS A 208 23.22 2.24 2.32
N VAL A 209 23.31 3.35 3.04
CA VAL A 209 23.50 4.70 2.45
C VAL A 209 24.81 4.77 1.66
N ARG A 210 25.92 4.21 2.16
CA ARG A 210 27.22 4.24 1.47
C ARG A 210 27.25 3.40 0.18
N HIS A 211 26.33 2.45 0.03
CA HIS A 211 26.34 1.48 -1.08
C HIS A 211 25.10 1.55 -1.96
N ASP A 212 24.26 2.57 -1.77
CA ASP A 212 23.02 2.75 -2.52
C ASP A 212 22.07 1.55 -2.41
N LEU A 213 21.88 1.08 -1.17
CA LEU A 213 20.86 0.09 -0.83
C LEU A 213 19.72 0.77 -0.05
N SER A 214 18.50 0.30 -0.30
CA SER A 214 17.35 0.59 0.55
C SER A 214 17.25 -0.48 1.64
N ILE A 215 17.10 -0.07 2.90
CA ILE A 215 16.87 -1.00 4.00
C ILE A 215 15.37 -1.16 4.25
N VAL A 216 14.90 -2.39 4.42
CA VAL A 216 13.56 -2.70 4.89
C VAL A 216 13.68 -3.59 6.12
N VAL A 217 13.05 -3.20 7.22
CA VAL A 217 13.11 -3.90 8.50
C VAL A 217 11.81 -4.66 8.70
N ALA A 218 11.91 -5.94 9.02
CA ALA A 218 10.81 -6.83 9.36
C ALA A 218 10.97 -7.33 10.80
N TRP A 219 9.89 -7.32 11.57
CA TRP A 219 9.86 -7.76 12.97
C TRP A 219 9.60 -9.26 13.11
N SER A 220 9.32 -9.95 12.01
CA SER A 220 9.20 -11.41 11.96
C SER A 220 9.58 -11.96 10.59
N PHE A 221 9.86 -13.26 10.52
CA PHE A 221 10.06 -13.96 9.24
C PHE A 221 8.80 -13.96 8.37
N GLU A 222 7.62 -13.96 9.00
CA GLU A 222 6.35 -13.87 8.29
C GLU A 222 6.21 -12.52 7.58
N GLU A 223 6.51 -11.42 8.29
CA GLU A 223 6.48 -10.07 7.73
C GLU A 223 7.51 -9.92 6.59
N ALA A 224 8.70 -10.50 6.76
CA ALA A 224 9.71 -10.53 5.69
C ALA A 224 9.21 -11.24 4.42
N GLY A 225 8.53 -12.38 4.58
CA GLY A 225 7.89 -13.07 3.45
C GLY A 225 6.77 -12.24 2.80
N ASN A 226 6.00 -11.51 3.61
CA ASN A 226 4.96 -10.60 3.11
C ASN A 226 5.56 -9.46 2.27
N TYR A 227 6.70 -8.89 2.68
CA TYR A 227 7.39 -7.87 1.88
C TYR A 227 7.85 -8.41 0.53
N ILE A 228 8.42 -9.62 0.48
CA ILE A 228 8.85 -10.24 -0.80
C ILE A 228 7.64 -10.49 -1.71
N ALA A 229 6.54 -11.02 -1.17
CA ALA A 229 5.30 -11.18 -1.92
C ALA A 229 4.77 -9.83 -2.45
N TYR A 230 4.81 -8.79 -1.63
CA TYR A 230 4.38 -7.45 -2.00
C TYR A 230 5.27 -6.84 -3.09
N PHE A 231 6.59 -7.02 -3.00
CA PHE A 231 7.54 -6.64 -4.04
C PHE A 231 7.23 -7.31 -5.37
N LYS A 232 6.90 -8.60 -5.35
CA LYS A 232 6.51 -9.32 -6.55
C LYS A 232 5.22 -8.78 -7.18
N GLN A 233 4.19 -8.53 -6.37
CA GLN A 233 2.91 -7.98 -6.84
C GLN A 233 3.05 -6.56 -7.42
N ASN A 234 4.00 -5.78 -6.89
CA ASN A 234 4.22 -4.39 -7.27
C ASN A 234 5.50 -4.19 -8.10
N GLU A 235 6.01 -5.23 -8.73
CA GLU A 235 7.30 -5.18 -9.45
C GLU A 235 7.31 -4.17 -10.61
N MET A 236 6.13 -3.88 -11.19
CA MET A 236 5.93 -2.88 -12.25
C MET A 236 5.54 -1.49 -11.73
N ALA A 237 5.54 -1.26 -10.41
CA ALA A 237 5.11 0.01 -9.83
C ALA A 237 5.92 1.18 -10.37
N ARG A 238 7.25 1.06 -10.55
CA ARG A 238 8.08 2.11 -11.16
C ARG A 238 7.55 2.57 -12.53
N SER A 239 7.17 1.64 -13.40
CA SER A 239 6.57 2.00 -14.70
C SER A 239 5.19 2.65 -14.55
N LYS A 240 4.48 2.40 -13.45
CA LYS A 240 3.17 3.01 -13.14
C LYS A 240 3.33 4.37 -12.45
N VAL A 241 4.42 4.64 -11.74
CA VAL A 241 4.64 5.93 -11.06
C VAL A 241 4.74 7.08 -12.06
N ASP A 242 5.39 6.89 -13.21
CA ASP A 242 5.38 7.91 -14.29
C ASP A 242 3.97 8.25 -14.78
N SER A 243 3.03 7.30 -14.71
CA SER A 243 1.61 7.56 -14.99
C SER A 243 0.82 8.07 -13.78
N SER A 244 1.36 7.96 -12.56
CA SER A 244 0.72 8.36 -11.30
C SER A 244 1.18 9.74 -10.78
N ILE A 245 2.24 10.33 -11.34
CA ILE A 245 2.50 11.78 -11.24
C ILE A 245 1.50 12.52 -12.16
N GLN A 246 0.22 12.22 -11.99
CA GLN A 246 -0.86 13.09 -12.41
C GLN A 246 -1.08 14.03 -11.22
N GLY A 247 -0.91 15.34 -11.44
CA GLY A 247 -1.20 16.36 -10.42
C GLY A 247 -2.56 16.12 -9.78
N LEU A 248 -2.73 16.55 -8.53
CA LEU A 248 -3.92 16.31 -7.70
C LEU A 248 -5.17 16.18 -8.57
N LYS A 249 -5.83 15.01 -8.53
CA LYS A 249 -7.10 14.79 -9.22
C LYS A 249 -8.00 15.99 -8.93
N LYS A 250 -8.53 16.63 -9.98
CA LYS A 250 -9.40 17.81 -9.87
C LYS A 250 -10.42 17.56 -8.76
N GLU A 251 -10.27 18.25 -7.64
CA GLU A 251 -11.19 18.11 -6.52
C GLU A 251 -12.58 18.58 -6.95
N ASP A 252 -13.62 17.96 -6.38
CA ASP A 252 -15.00 18.43 -6.57
C ASP A 252 -15.12 19.87 -6.07
N TYR A 253 -15.92 20.68 -6.76
CA TYR A 253 -16.09 22.11 -6.45
C TYR A 253 -16.45 22.36 -4.97
N ASN A 254 -17.32 21.52 -4.39
CA ASN A 254 -17.68 21.61 -2.98
C ASN A 254 -16.49 21.30 -2.05
N SER A 255 -15.66 20.32 -2.41
CA SER A 255 -14.46 19.96 -1.66
C SER A 255 -13.44 21.09 -1.67
N THR A 256 -13.24 21.75 -2.81
CA THR A 256 -12.36 22.92 -2.94
C THR A 256 -12.86 24.09 -2.09
N ILE A 257 -14.17 24.37 -2.07
CA ILE A 257 -14.72 25.46 -1.24
C ILE A 257 -14.60 25.16 0.25
N VAL A 258 -14.93 23.94 0.66
CA VAL A 258 -14.78 23.50 2.05
C VAL A 258 -13.32 23.61 2.48
N SER A 259 -12.39 23.11 1.67
CA SER A 259 -10.96 23.24 1.93
C SER A 259 -10.54 24.71 2.05
N SER A 260 -10.95 25.56 1.10
CA SER A 260 -10.58 26.98 1.07
C SER A 260 -11.14 27.77 2.26
N LEU A 261 -12.42 27.63 2.57
CA LEU A 261 -13.06 28.40 3.66
C LEU A 261 -12.67 27.90 5.06
N THR A 262 -12.30 26.62 5.20
CA THR A 262 -11.81 26.09 6.49
C THR A 262 -10.37 26.52 6.81
N THR A 263 -9.65 27.14 5.87
CA THR A 263 -8.37 27.81 6.18
C THR A 263 -8.54 29.03 7.08
N VAL A 264 -9.71 29.67 7.07
CA VAL A 264 -10.01 30.81 7.92
C VAL A 264 -10.16 30.34 9.37
N ARG A 265 -9.44 31.00 10.28
CA ARG A 265 -9.42 30.64 11.71
C ARG A 265 -10.84 30.55 12.27
N ALA A 266 -11.13 29.45 12.97
CA ALA A 266 -12.40 29.18 13.65
C ALA A 266 -13.61 28.88 12.74
N VAL A 267 -13.43 28.79 11.41
CA VAL A 267 -14.46 28.35 10.46
C VAL A 267 -14.38 26.83 10.29
N ASN A 268 -15.48 26.13 10.58
CA ASN A 268 -15.55 24.67 10.48
C ASN A 268 -16.27 24.21 9.20
N LYS A 269 -16.15 22.92 8.87
CA LYS A 269 -16.86 22.29 7.73
C LYS A 269 -18.38 22.50 7.79
N THR A 270 -18.97 22.42 8.97
CA THR A 270 -20.41 22.66 9.19
C THR A 270 -20.80 24.11 8.89
N ASP A 271 -19.93 25.07 9.24
CA ASP A 271 -20.17 26.48 8.95
C ASP A 271 -20.14 26.74 7.44
N VAL A 272 -19.21 26.09 6.72
CA VAL A 272 -19.14 26.18 5.26
C VAL A 272 -20.37 25.55 4.60
N ALA A 273 -20.88 24.43 5.13
CA ALA A 273 -22.13 23.84 4.65
C ALA A 273 -23.32 24.80 4.83
N ASN A 274 -23.42 25.47 5.98
CA ASN A 274 -24.45 26.47 6.24
C ASN A 274 -24.30 27.71 5.35
N LEU A 275 -23.07 28.19 5.13
CA LEU A 275 -22.77 29.28 4.21
C LEU A 275 -23.17 28.93 2.77
N LEU A 276 -22.85 27.72 2.30
CA LEU A 276 -23.23 27.26 0.97
C LEU A 276 -24.76 27.08 0.83
N ALA A 277 -25.43 26.59 1.87
CA ALA A 277 -26.89 26.43 1.86
C ALA A 277 -27.63 27.78 1.74
N ASN A 278 -27.14 28.82 2.41
CA ASN A 278 -27.79 30.14 2.44
C ASN A 278 -27.33 31.04 1.28
N CYS A 279 -26.02 31.15 1.05
CA CYS A 279 -25.44 32.08 0.08
C CYS A 279 -25.33 31.49 -1.34
N LYS A 280 -25.44 30.15 -1.49
CA LYS A 280 -25.44 29.36 -2.74
C LYS A 280 -24.16 29.42 -3.60
N SER A 281 -23.35 30.46 -3.50
CA SER A 281 -22.12 30.64 -4.27
C SER A 281 -21.01 31.27 -3.45
N PHE A 282 -19.75 30.97 -3.78
CA PHE A 282 -18.60 31.56 -3.11
C PHE A 282 -18.55 33.09 -3.22
N LYS A 283 -18.89 33.63 -4.41
CA LYS A 283 -18.98 35.09 -4.62
C LYS A 283 -19.97 35.73 -3.64
N SER A 284 -21.14 35.13 -3.48
CA SER A 284 -22.18 35.61 -2.56
C SER A 284 -21.72 35.56 -1.10
N ILE A 285 -20.99 34.51 -0.71
CA ILE A 285 -20.38 34.41 0.63
C ILE A 285 -19.43 35.59 0.87
N VAL A 286 -18.56 35.90 -0.09
CA VAL A 286 -17.59 37.00 0.03
C VAL A 286 -18.30 38.35 0.12
N THR A 287 -19.25 38.65 -0.77
CA THR A 287 -20.00 39.92 -0.74
C THR A 287 -20.74 40.11 0.58
N MET A 288 -21.49 39.09 1.05
CA MET A 288 -22.21 39.19 2.31
C MET A 288 -21.28 39.23 3.54
N ALA A 289 -20.09 38.62 3.48
CA ALA A 289 -19.10 38.71 4.55
C ALA A 289 -18.47 40.10 4.69
N THR A 290 -18.36 40.85 3.58
CA THR A 290 -17.84 42.23 3.59
C THR A 290 -18.85 43.25 4.10
N GLU A 291 -20.14 42.94 4.01
CA GLU A 291 -21.23 43.75 4.56
C GLU A 291 -21.32 43.60 6.09
N THR A 292 -21.62 44.69 6.81
CA THR A 292 -21.54 44.74 8.28
C THR A 292 -22.48 43.76 9.00
N ASP A 293 -23.57 43.32 8.37
CA ASP A 293 -24.56 42.40 8.96
C ASP A 293 -25.03 41.29 8.00
N GLY A 294 -24.33 41.09 6.87
CA GLY A 294 -24.82 40.25 5.77
C GLY A 294 -24.89 38.74 6.08
N LEU A 295 -24.13 38.24 7.07
CA LEU A 295 -24.08 36.81 7.42
C LEU A 295 -24.57 36.51 8.84
N SER A 296 -25.03 37.50 9.60
CA SER A 296 -25.48 37.31 10.99
C SER A 296 -26.75 36.45 11.10
N HIS A 297 -27.57 36.42 10.04
CA HIS A 297 -28.78 35.62 9.96
C HIS A 297 -28.52 34.11 9.80
N ILE A 298 -27.28 33.68 9.59
CA ILE A 298 -26.93 32.27 9.38
C ILE A 298 -26.70 31.58 10.72
N GLN A 299 -27.48 30.52 10.96
CA GLN A 299 -27.37 29.74 12.18
C GLN A 299 -25.97 29.11 12.35
N GLY A 300 -25.39 29.27 13.54
CA GLY A 300 -24.09 28.69 13.91
C GLY A 300 -22.87 29.56 13.58
N LEU A 301 -23.06 30.69 12.88
CA LEU A 301 -22.03 31.71 12.68
C LEU A 301 -22.07 32.74 13.81
N GLY A 302 -21.27 32.51 14.86
CA GLY A 302 -21.08 33.50 15.91
C GLY A 302 -20.18 34.66 15.47
N GLU A 303 -20.23 35.77 16.21
CA GLU A 303 -19.50 37.02 15.92
C GLU A 303 -18.00 36.80 15.63
N ARG A 304 -17.35 35.93 16.40
CA ARG A 304 -15.93 35.60 16.21
C ARG A 304 -15.63 35.00 14.83
N LYS A 305 -16.52 34.14 14.31
CA LYS A 305 -16.35 33.54 12.98
C LYS A 305 -16.59 34.57 11.89
N LEU A 306 -17.60 35.42 12.09
CA LEU A 306 -17.94 36.49 11.16
C LEU A 306 -16.82 37.53 11.05
N LEU A 307 -16.24 37.95 12.18
CA LEU A 307 -15.12 38.87 12.20
C LEU A 307 -13.89 38.28 11.48
N ASN A 308 -13.57 37.01 11.72
CA ASN A 308 -12.46 36.34 11.02
C ASN A 308 -12.71 36.18 9.51
N LEU A 309 -13.95 35.88 9.09
CA LEU A 309 -14.32 35.81 7.67
C LEU A 309 -14.22 37.19 7.01
N ARG A 310 -14.74 38.24 7.66
CA ARG A 310 -14.65 39.61 7.18
C ARG A 310 -13.20 40.06 7.08
N ALA A 311 -12.38 39.78 8.10
CA ALA A 311 -10.95 40.06 8.07
C ALA A 311 -10.27 39.36 6.90
N ALA A 312 -10.51 38.07 6.71
CA ALA A 312 -9.90 37.30 5.62
C ALA A 312 -10.26 37.81 4.21
N PHE A 313 -11.44 38.41 4.02
CA PHE A 313 -11.88 38.90 2.71
C PHE A 313 -11.69 40.41 2.48
N ALA A 314 -11.75 41.21 3.54
CA ALA A 314 -11.74 42.68 3.45
C ALA A 314 -10.40 43.29 3.84
N GLU A 315 -9.54 42.60 4.61
CA GLU A 315 -8.23 43.15 4.96
C GLU A 315 -7.35 43.29 3.71
N PRO A 316 -6.70 44.44 3.53
CA PRO A 316 -5.81 44.63 2.41
C PRO A 316 -4.57 43.75 2.58
N PHE A 317 -4.07 43.18 1.49
CA PHE A 317 -2.90 42.32 1.50
C PHE A 317 -1.61 43.16 1.63
N ILE A 318 -1.35 43.69 2.83
CA ILE A 318 -0.23 44.60 3.11
C ILE A 318 0.57 44.06 4.30
N PHE A 319 1.90 44.05 4.15
CA PHE A 319 2.83 43.50 5.15
C PHE A 319 3.04 44.42 6.37
N ASN A 320 2.84 45.73 6.21
CA ASN A 320 3.01 46.74 7.25
C ASN A 320 1.66 47.28 7.72
N LYS A 321 1.42 47.26 9.04
CA LYS A 321 0.17 47.72 9.67
C LYS A 321 -0.07 49.24 9.60
N ASP A 322 0.88 50.02 9.10
CA ASP A 322 0.82 51.49 9.03
C ASP A 322 0.06 52.00 7.80
N TYR A 323 -0.94 51.25 7.33
CA TYR A 323 -1.81 51.73 6.26
C TYR A 323 -2.94 52.54 6.87
N GLU A 324 -2.83 53.87 6.83
CA GLU A 324 -3.98 54.74 7.06
C GLU A 324 -4.93 54.63 5.87
N ALA A 325 -5.99 53.85 6.05
CA ALA A 325 -7.12 53.86 5.14
C ALA A 325 -7.79 55.24 5.25
N GLY A 326 -7.39 56.17 4.39
CA GLY A 326 -8.09 57.44 4.23
C GLY A 326 -9.57 57.17 3.93
N ASN A 327 -10.44 57.77 4.75
CA ASN A 327 -11.90 57.77 4.60
C ASN A 327 -12.29 57.96 3.12
N ALA A 328 -12.94 56.94 2.56
CA ALA A 328 -13.77 57.03 1.37
C ALA A 328 -15.08 56.31 1.65
#